data_AF-A0A8H8MAD0-F1
#
_entry.id   AF-A0A8H8MAD0-F1
#
_cell.length_a   1.000
_cell.length_b   1.000
_cell.length_c   1.000
_cell.angle_alpha   90.00
_cell.angle_beta   90.00
_cell.angle_gamma   90.00
#
_symmetry.space_group_name_H-M   'P 1'
#
loop_
_entity.id
_entity.type
_entity.pdbx_description
1 polymer ?
#
loop_
_entity_poly.entity_id
_entity_poly.type
_entity_poly.pdbx_seq_one_letter_code
_entity_poly.pdbx_strand_id
1 'polypeptide(L)'
;MQHPAKKRKLGLLIPPSNTEADRKLLLSLLSRCDESTIVEALVDRLESGASMEEIDALKSLLEVPLESHQPELHCVRCHEEYLESENGPAECQIPHSDLEGVAQDEDGDELRAGFECCGKEFSKRDNICFFGKHTTNEDEVVYYGATPVDEDDEFFAQNQNIIPCDENGCDVD
;
A
#
# COMPACT_ATOMS: atom_id res chain seq x y z
N MET A 1 66.18 -22.21 -38.59
CA MET A 1 65.15 -23.08 -38.00
C MET A 1 64.86 -22.58 -36.58
N GLN A 2 63.80 -21.82 -36.39
CA GLN A 2 63.27 -21.41 -35.09
C GLN A 2 61.74 -21.53 -35.16
N HIS A 3 61.15 -22.35 -34.30
CA HIS A 3 59.70 -22.40 -34.12
C HIS A 3 59.34 -21.64 -32.85
N PRO A 4 58.48 -20.61 -32.91
CA PRO A 4 57.83 -20.09 -31.72
C PRO A 4 56.54 -20.86 -31.42
N ALA A 5 56.41 -21.30 -30.17
CA ALA A 5 55.23 -21.99 -29.66
C ALA A 5 54.02 -21.05 -29.57
N LYS A 6 52.91 -21.44 -30.21
CA LYS A 6 51.61 -20.78 -30.10
C LYS A 6 51.00 -21.07 -28.72
N LYS A 7 50.88 -20.05 -27.86
CA LYS A 7 49.98 -20.10 -26.69
C LYS A 7 48.53 -19.92 -27.16
N ARG A 8 47.76 -21.00 -27.15
CA ARG A 8 46.29 -20.94 -27.30
C ARG A 8 45.69 -20.59 -25.94
N LYS A 9 45.21 -19.35 -25.78
CA LYS A 9 44.25 -18.99 -24.74
C LYS A 9 42.91 -19.62 -25.15
N LEU A 10 42.56 -20.76 -24.58
CA LEU A 10 41.16 -21.19 -24.52
C LEU A 10 40.51 -20.40 -23.39
N GLY A 11 39.91 -19.26 -23.75
CA GLY A 11 38.85 -18.68 -22.94
C GLY A 11 37.60 -19.52 -23.16
N LEU A 12 37.30 -20.42 -22.23
CA LEU A 12 35.98 -21.04 -22.13
C LEU A 12 35.01 -19.94 -21.64
N LEU A 13 34.40 -19.25 -22.59
CA LEU A 13 33.12 -18.58 -22.36
C LEU A 13 32.07 -19.68 -22.28
N ILE A 14 31.74 -20.09 -21.06
CA ILE A 14 30.52 -20.87 -20.81
C ILE A 14 29.42 -19.81 -20.65
N PRO A 15 28.48 -19.64 -21.61
CA PRO A 15 27.28 -18.90 -21.32
C PRO A 15 26.48 -19.68 -20.27
N PRO A 16 25.85 -19.03 -19.27
CA PRO A 16 24.94 -19.73 -18.36
C PRO A 16 23.79 -20.27 -19.21
N SER A 17 23.73 -21.59 -19.36
CA SER A 17 22.68 -22.25 -20.11
C SER A 17 21.40 -22.15 -19.30
N ASN A 18 20.55 -21.17 -19.62
CA ASN A 18 19.21 -21.06 -19.07
C ASN A 18 18.33 -22.11 -19.79
N THR A 19 18.48 -23.38 -19.41
CA THR A 19 17.79 -24.48 -20.12
C THR A 19 16.36 -24.65 -19.62
N GLU A 20 15.49 -25.21 -20.46
CA GLU A 20 14.13 -25.59 -20.05
C GLU A 20 14.13 -26.54 -18.84
N ALA A 21 15.16 -27.39 -18.72
CA ALA A 21 15.34 -28.29 -17.59
C ALA A 21 15.63 -27.51 -16.29
N ASP A 22 16.49 -26.50 -16.34
CA ASP A 22 16.81 -25.66 -15.16
C ASP A 22 15.58 -24.89 -14.70
N ARG A 23 14.78 -24.36 -15.63
CA ARG A 23 13.51 -23.69 -15.32
C ARG A 23 12.53 -24.63 -14.62
N LYS A 24 12.36 -25.86 -15.14
CA LYS A 24 11.46 -26.87 -14.53
C LYS A 24 11.93 -27.28 -13.15
N LEU A 25 13.24 -27.42 -12.97
CA LEU A 25 13.82 -27.75 -11.68
C LEU A 25 13.57 -26.62 -10.66
N LEU A 26 13.83 -25.37 -11.04
CA LEU A 26 13.59 -24.21 -10.17
C LEU A 26 12.13 -24.10 -9.76
N LEU A 27 11.19 -24.25 -10.70
CA LEU A 27 9.76 -24.25 -10.41
C LEU A 27 9.35 -25.36 -9.42
N SER A 28 9.93 -26.55 -9.57
CA SER A 28 9.69 -27.69 -8.66
C SER A 28 10.26 -27.44 -7.26
N LEU A 29 11.38 -26.72 -7.14
CA LEU A 29 11.91 -26.33 -5.83
C LEU A 29 11.01 -25.29 -5.17
N LEU A 30 10.63 -24.24 -5.89
CA LEU A 30 9.78 -23.17 -5.37
C LEU A 30 8.40 -23.69 -4.95
N SER A 31 7.80 -24.63 -5.69
CA SER A 31 6.48 -25.17 -5.35
C SER A 31 6.46 -26.10 -4.14
N ARG A 32 7.63 -26.52 -3.66
CA ARG A 32 7.77 -27.43 -2.51
C ARG A 32 8.11 -26.71 -1.21
N CYS A 33 8.49 -25.45 -1.30
CA CYS A 33 8.82 -24.61 -0.15
C CYS A 33 7.65 -23.68 0.13
N ASP A 34 7.41 -23.39 1.41
CA ASP A 34 6.58 -22.27 1.81
C ASP A 34 7.33 -20.93 1.65
N GLU A 35 6.58 -19.83 1.70
CA GLU A 35 7.09 -18.47 1.52
C GLU A 35 8.19 -18.12 2.53
N SER A 36 8.00 -18.45 3.81
CA SER A 36 9.01 -18.17 4.85
C SER A 36 10.32 -18.89 4.60
N THR A 37 10.28 -20.18 4.24
CA THR A 37 11.48 -20.96 3.92
C THR A 37 12.25 -20.36 2.73
N ILE A 38 11.55 -19.85 1.71
CA ILE A 38 12.19 -19.21 0.54
C ILE A 38 12.87 -17.91 0.97
N VAL A 39 12.18 -17.06 1.73
CA VAL A 39 12.72 -15.79 2.20
C VAL A 39 13.94 -16.01 3.10
N GLU A 40 13.86 -16.92 4.07
CA GLU A 40 14.98 -17.26 4.96
C GLU A 40 16.20 -17.74 4.17
N ALA A 41 16.02 -18.65 3.21
CA ALA A 41 17.12 -19.16 2.39
C ALA A 41 17.78 -18.06 1.53
N LEU A 42 16.99 -17.11 1.02
CA LEU A 42 17.52 -15.97 0.26
C LEU A 42 18.30 -15.01 1.17
N VAL A 43 17.76 -14.68 2.35
CA VAL A 43 18.42 -13.83 3.35
C VAL A 43 19.74 -14.47 3.80
N ASP A 44 19.71 -15.74 4.20
CA ASP A 44 20.90 -16.50 4.60
C ASP A 44 21.96 -16.49 3.49
N ARG A 45 21.55 -16.63 2.21
CA ARG A 45 22.48 -16.60 1.09
C ARG A 45 23.14 -15.23 0.92
N LEU A 46 22.38 -14.15 1.09
CA LEU A 46 22.89 -12.78 1.01
C LEU A 46 23.87 -12.49 2.16
N GLU A 47 23.53 -12.89 3.39
CA GLU A 47 24.38 -12.70 4.58
C GLU A 47 25.65 -13.56 4.54
N SER A 48 25.56 -14.76 3.97
CA SER A 48 26.70 -15.69 3.85
C SER A 48 27.68 -15.33 2.73
N GLY A 49 27.52 -14.17 2.09
CA GLY A 49 28.43 -13.66 1.05
C GLY A 49 28.03 -14.10 -0.36
N ALA A 50 26.84 -13.70 -0.79
CA ALA A 50 26.46 -13.76 -2.20
C ALA A 50 27.43 -12.95 -3.08
N SER A 51 27.69 -13.41 -4.30
CA SER A 51 28.47 -12.66 -5.29
C SER A 51 27.68 -11.47 -5.82
N MET A 52 28.36 -10.48 -6.40
CA MET A 52 27.69 -9.32 -7.01
C MET A 52 26.75 -9.75 -8.14
N GLU A 53 27.14 -10.76 -8.92
CA GLU A 53 26.31 -11.30 -10.00
C GLU A 53 25.03 -11.97 -9.46
N GLU A 54 25.12 -12.68 -8.32
CA GLU A 54 23.93 -13.26 -7.66
C GLU A 54 23.01 -12.17 -7.11
N ILE A 55 23.57 -11.12 -6.51
CA ILE A 55 22.80 -9.98 -6.00
C ILE A 55 22.10 -9.25 -7.16
N ASP A 56 22.81 -8.95 -8.24
CA ASP A 56 22.24 -8.26 -9.40
C ASP A 56 21.15 -9.11 -10.07
N ALA A 57 21.38 -10.42 -10.22
CA ALA A 57 20.37 -11.33 -10.76
C ALA A 57 19.12 -11.41 -9.88
N LEU A 58 19.29 -11.48 -8.54
CA LEU A 58 18.17 -11.51 -7.60
C LEU A 58 17.38 -10.18 -7.63
N LYS A 59 18.09 -9.04 -7.69
CA LYS A 59 17.45 -7.73 -7.85
C LYS A 59 16.61 -7.67 -9.11
N SER A 60 17.18 -7.98 -10.28
CA SER A 60 16.44 -7.96 -11.54
C SER A 60 15.28 -8.95 -11.58
N LEU A 61 15.39 -10.08 -10.86
CA LEU A 61 14.31 -11.05 -10.75
C LEU A 61 13.14 -10.55 -9.90
N LEU A 62 13.42 -9.81 -8.83
CA LEU A 62 12.42 -9.38 -7.84
C LEU A 62 11.84 -7.99 -8.12
N GLU A 63 12.60 -7.09 -8.75
CA GLU A 63 12.18 -5.71 -9.04
C GLU A 63 10.86 -5.68 -9.84
N VAL A 64 10.79 -6.41 -10.95
CA VAL A 64 9.59 -6.39 -11.82
C VAL A 64 8.36 -7.03 -11.16
N PRO A 65 8.44 -8.24 -10.55
CA PRO A 65 7.29 -8.82 -9.87
C PRO A 65 6.84 -8.03 -8.64
N LEU A 66 7.76 -7.49 -7.85
CA LEU A 66 7.41 -6.73 -6.64
C LEU A 66 6.76 -5.39 -6.93
N GLU A 67 7.02 -4.79 -8.09
CA GLU A 67 6.31 -3.59 -8.54
C GLU A 67 4.95 -3.92 -9.16
N SER A 68 4.81 -5.06 -9.84
CA SER A 68 3.60 -5.40 -10.61
C SER A 68 2.56 -6.25 -9.89
N HIS A 69 2.93 -6.92 -8.78
CA HIS A 69 2.04 -7.84 -8.04
C HIS A 69 1.64 -7.33 -6.66
N GLN A 70 1.77 -6.02 -6.38
CA GLN A 70 1.18 -5.48 -5.16
C GLN A 70 -0.33 -5.38 -5.36
N PRO A 71 -1.14 -6.10 -4.57
CA PRO A 71 -2.58 -5.96 -4.67
C PRO A 71 -2.96 -4.55 -4.27
N GLU A 72 -3.71 -3.87 -5.14
CA GLU A 72 -4.42 -2.65 -4.78
C GLU A 72 -5.49 -3.02 -3.76
N LEU A 73 -5.51 -2.28 -2.65
CA LEU A 73 -6.46 -2.45 -1.56
C LEU A 73 -7.49 -1.33 -1.64
N HIS A 74 -8.75 -1.66 -1.36
CA HIS A 74 -9.82 -0.66 -1.28
C HIS A 74 -9.87 -0.06 0.13
N CYS A 75 -9.72 1.27 0.25
CA CYS A 75 -9.86 1.94 1.53
C CYS A 75 -11.34 2.16 1.86
N VAL A 76 -11.88 1.54 2.90
CA VAL A 76 -13.29 1.73 3.32
C VAL A 76 -13.58 3.10 3.94
N ARG A 77 -12.56 3.95 4.11
CA ARG A 77 -12.70 5.31 4.66
C ARG A 77 -12.83 6.38 3.57
N CYS A 78 -11.93 6.36 2.58
CA CYS A 78 -11.93 7.34 1.48
C CYS A 78 -12.41 6.75 0.16
N HIS A 79 -12.60 5.43 0.10
CA HIS A 79 -13.00 4.66 -1.07
C HIS A 79 -12.03 4.70 -2.26
N GLU A 80 -10.80 5.16 -2.04
CA GLU A 80 -9.72 5.09 -3.02
C GLU A 80 -8.95 3.78 -2.89
N GLU A 81 -8.43 3.30 -4.02
CA GLU A 81 -7.47 2.21 -4.08
C GLU A 81 -6.10 2.69 -3.60
N TYR A 82 -5.40 1.85 -2.86
CA TYR A 82 -4.06 2.16 -2.36
C TYR A 82 -3.18 0.92 -2.31
N LEU A 83 -1.87 1.12 -2.41
CA LEU A 83 -0.87 0.08 -2.17
C LEU A 83 -0.45 0.12 -0.70
N GLU A 84 -0.40 -1.03 -0.04
CA GLU A 84 0.03 -1.10 1.37
C GLU A 84 1.48 -0.58 1.55
N SER A 85 2.31 -0.71 0.52
CA SER A 85 3.68 -0.17 0.50
C SER A 85 3.73 1.37 0.53
N GLU A 86 2.67 2.02 0.05
CA GLU A 86 2.51 3.47 -0.01
C GLU A 86 1.64 4.00 1.14
N ASN A 87 1.07 3.14 2.01
CA ASN A 87 0.13 3.50 3.07
C ASN A 87 0.79 4.16 4.31
N GLY A 88 1.28 5.39 4.10
CA GLY A 88 1.86 6.25 5.12
C GLY A 88 0.83 6.84 6.10
N PRO A 89 1.28 7.43 7.23
CA PRO A 89 0.40 7.91 8.31
C PRO A 89 -0.52 9.09 7.95
N ALA A 90 -0.39 9.69 6.74
CA ALA A 90 -1.18 10.84 6.31
C ALA A 90 -1.62 10.75 4.83
N GLU A 91 -1.65 9.54 4.27
CA GLU A 91 -1.95 9.31 2.85
C GLU A 91 -3.46 9.26 2.58
N CYS A 92 -4.25 8.71 3.51
CA CYS A 92 -5.69 8.80 3.45
C CYS A 92 -6.11 10.23 3.83
N GLN A 93 -6.49 11.01 2.83
CA GLN A 93 -6.94 12.38 2.97
C GLN A 93 -8.39 12.50 2.52
N ILE A 94 -9.27 12.88 3.44
CA ILE A 94 -10.69 13.14 3.10
C ILE A 94 -10.88 14.65 3.07
N PRO A 95 -11.18 15.26 1.91
CA PRO A 95 -11.53 16.67 1.86
C PRO A 95 -12.84 16.94 2.60
N HIS A 96 -13.05 18.17 3.06
CA HIS A 96 -14.38 18.60 3.44
C HIS A 96 -15.31 18.46 2.21
N SER A 97 -16.52 17.92 2.41
CA SER A 97 -17.54 17.91 1.36
C SER A 97 -17.89 19.36 1.00
N ASP A 98 -17.95 19.70 -0.29
CA ASP A 98 -18.42 21.01 -0.73
C ASP A 98 -19.93 21.15 -0.44
N LEU A 99 -20.28 21.62 0.75
CA LEU A 99 -21.65 22.05 1.06
C LEU A 99 -21.71 23.57 1.14
N GLU A 100 -22.52 24.11 0.23
CA GLU A 100 -22.94 25.50 0.12
C GLU A 100 -23.77 25.90 1.35
N GLY A 101 -23.11 26.36 2.41
CA GLY A 101 -23.82 26.78 3.62
C GLY A 101 -23.11 27.92 4.31
N VAL A 102 -23.18 29.14 3.77
CA VAL A 102 -22.99 30.31 4.61
C VAL A 102 -24.33 30.53 5.32
N ALA A 103 -24.45 30.10 6.57
CA ALA A 103 -25.55 30.55 7.39
C ALA A 103 -25.28 32.01 7.75
N GLN A 104 -26.31 32.86 7.71
CA GLN A 104 -26.25 34.21 8.30
C GLN A 104 -27.12 34.19 9.55
N ASP A 105 -26.65 34.77 10.65
CA ASP A 105 -27.52 35.01 11.79
C ASP A 105 -28.57 36.10 11.49
N GLU A 106 -29.45 36.36 12.45
CA GLU A 106 -30.51 37.38 12.31
C GLU A 106 -29.95 38.80 12.12
N ASP A 107 -28.68 39.02 12.45
CA ASP A 107 -27.95 40.29 12.32
C ASP A 107 -27.16 40.39 10.99
N GLY A 108 -27.11 39.31 10.20
CA GLY A 108 -26.44 39.24 8.90
C GLY A 108 -24.96 38.88 8.96
N ASP A 109 -24.46 38.48 10.13
CA ASP A 109 -23.09 37.99 10.29
C ASP A 109 -22.98 36.55 9.76
N GLU A 110 -21.91 36.26 9.00
CA GLU A 110 -21.64 34.93 8.45
C GLU A 110 -21.34 33.93 9.59
N LEU A 111 -22.31 33.08 9.91
CA LEU A 111 -22.12 31.90 10.72
C LEU A 111 -21.36 30.86 9.89
N ARG A 112 -20.21 30.44 10.43
CA ARG A 112 -19.39 29.36 9.85
C ARG A 112 -20.18 28.06 9.95
N ALA A 113 -20.62 27.50 8.83
CA ALA A 113 -21.16 26.15 8.84
C ALA A 113 -20.06 25.17 9.27
N GLY A 114 -20.31 24.45 10.36
CA GLY A 114 -19.55 23.26 10.68
C GLY A 114 -19.85 22.19 9.62
N PHE A 115 -18.82 21.58 9.06
CA PHE A 115 -19.01 20.43 8.18
C PHE A 115 -19.40 19.22 9.04
N GLU A 116 -20.46 18.52 8.66
CA GLU A 116 -20.94 17.31 9.35
C GLU A 116 -19.91 16.16 9.30
N CYS A 117 -18.88 16.24 8.46
CA CYS A 117 -17.84 15.21 8.37
C CYS A 117 -16.90 15.19 9.58
N CYS A 118 -16.66 16.32 10.28
CA CYS A 118 -15.82 16.32 11.47
C CYS A 118 -16.24 17.25 12.63
N GLY A 119 -17.36 17.96 12.53
CA GLY A 119 -17.88 18.79 13.62
C GLY A 119 -16.95 19.92 14.08
N LYS A 120 -15.91 20.26 13.28
CA LYS A 120 -14.95 21.32 13.57
C LYS A 120 -15.33 22.59 12.80
N GLU A 121 -15.32 23.72 13.51
CA GLU A 121 -15.39 25.05 12.90
C GLU A 121 -14.03 25.40 12.27
N PHE A 122 -13.99 25.70 10.98
CA PHE A 122 -12.73 26.03 10.30
C PHE A 122 -12.60 27.49 9.88
N SER A 123 -11.34 27.93 9.88
CA SER A 123 -10.90 29.08 9.10
C SER A 123 -10.58 28.64 7.67
N LYS A 124 -10.74 29.53 6.70
CA LYS A 124 -10.70 29.38 5.23
C LYS A 124 -9.50 28.63 4.59
N ARG A 125 -8.59 28.03 5.37
CA ARG A 125 -7.32 27.44 4.92
C ARG A 125 -7.21 25.92 5.05
N ASP A 126 -8.08 25.24 5.79
CA ASP A 126 -7.98 23.80 6.02
C ASP A 126 -9.14 23.07 5.31
N ASN A 127 -8.95 22.71 4.05
CA ASN A 127 -9.97 22.03 3.23
C ASN A 127 -9.98 20.50 3.44
N ILE A 128 -9.28 19.99 4.45
CA ILE A 128 -9.14 18.55 4.70
C ILE A 128 -9.76 18.20 6.07
N CYS A 129 -10.67 17.24 6.05
CA CYS A 129 -11.44 16.75 7.19
C CYS A 129 -10.69 15.67 7.99
N PHE A 130 -9.92 14.81 7.31
CA PHE A 130 -9.17 13.71 7.91
C PHE A 130 -7.78 13.53 7.27
N PHE A 131 -6.80 13.18 8.10
CA PHE A 131 -5.48 12.68 7.69
C PHE A 131 -5.18 11.40 8.47
N GLY A 132 -4.79 10.34 7.78
CA GLY A 132 -4.43 9.08 8.43
C GLY A 132 -3.90 8.05 7.44
N LYS A 133 -3.78 6.80 7.90
CA LYS A 133 -3.57 5.65 7.02
C LYS A 133 -4.87 5.25 6.34
N HIS A 134 -4.78 4.74 5.12
CA HIS A 134 -5.87 3.97 4.52
C HIS A 134 -6.14 2.71 5.35
N THR A 135 -7.38 2.25 5.35
CA THR A 135 -7.77 1.02 6.05
C THR A 135 -8.81 0.28 5.23
N THR A 136 -8.74 -1.05 5.25
CA THR A 136 -9.78 -1.95 4.76
C THR A 136 -10.75 -2.37 5.86
N ASN A 137 -10.53 -1.91 7.11
CA ASN A 137 -11.30 -2.26 8.28
C ASN A 137 -12.32 -1.16 8.63
N GLU A 138 -13.60 -1.47 8.50
CA GLU A 138 -14.70 -0.54 8.80
C GLU A 138 -14.70 -0.09 10.27
N ASP A 139 -14.27 -0.95 11.19
CA ASP A 139 -14.19 -0.65 12.63
C ASP A 139 -13.14 0.43 12.96
N GLU A 140 -12.17 0.65 12.07
CA GLU A 140 -11.15 1.70 12.22
C GLU A 140 -11.60 3.04 11.63
N VAL A 141 -12.73 3.07 10.94
CA VAL A 141 -13.29 4.31 10.44
C VAL A 141 -14.02 4.98 11.60
N VAL A 142 -13.59 6.20 11.96
CA VAL A 142 -14.21 7.04 13.00
C VAL A 142 -14.36 8.45 12.43
N TYR A 143 -15.60 8.93 12.26
CA TYR A 143 -15.86 10.32 11.91
C TYR A 143 -16.24 11.10 13.17
N TYR A 144 -15.82 12.36 13.25
CA TYR A 144 -16.16 13.20 14.39
C TYR A 144 -17.63 13.62 14.26
N GLY A 145 -18.47 12.97 15.07
CA GLY A 145 -19.93 13.03 15.07
C GLY A 145 -20.53 12.02 16.06
N ALA A 146 -19.77 10.98 16.40
CA ALA A 146 -19.98 10.18 17.61
C ALA A 146 -19.64 11.02 18.85
N THR A 147 -20.54 11.93 19.26
CA THR A 147 -20.47 12.46 20.62
C THR A 147 -20.61 11.30 21.58
N PRO A 148 -19.89 11.28 22.72
CA PRO A 148 -20.28 10.40 23.80
C PRO A 148 -21.72 10.79 24.16
N VAL A 149 -22.66 9.90 23.86
CA VAL A 149 -23.92 9.86 24.62
C VAL A 149 -23.48 9.73 26.07
N ASP A 150 -24.10 10.50 26.97
CA ASP A 150 -23.78 10.50 28.40
C ASP A 150 -23.53 9.06 28.89
N GLU A 151 -22.58 8.88 29.83
CA GLU A 151 -22.01 7.58 30.28
C GLU A 151 -23.04 6.52 30.73
N ASP A 152 -24.33 6.87 30.78
CA ASP A 152 -25.45 6.04 31.18
C ASP A 152 -26.24 5.40 30.01
N ASP A 153 -25.99 5.81 28.75
CA ASP A 153 -26.62 5.22 27.57
C ASP A 153 -25.62 4.31 26.83
N GLU A 154 -25.70 2.99 27.09
CA GLU A 154 -25.01 1.91 26.36
C GLU A 154 -25.44 1.78 24.87
N PHE A 155 -25.91 2.87 24.25
CA PHE A 155 -26.14 2.90 22.82
C PHE A 155 -24.80 3.19 22.16
N PHE A 156 -24.09 2.11 21.81
CA PHE A 156 -22.94 2.11 20.91
C PHE A 156 -23.10 3.24 19.90
N ALA A 157 -22.28 4.28 20.02
CA ALA A 157 -22.25 5.37 19.06
C ALA A 157 -21.75 4.76 17.74
N GLN A 158 -22.68 4.19 16.98
CA GLN A 158 -22.44 3.72 15.64
C GLN A 158 -21.89 4.92 14.89
N ASN A 159 -20.78 4.72 14.19
CA ASN A 159 -20.16 5.77 13.41
C ASN A 159 -21.08 6.06 12.20
N GLN A 160 -22.16 6.82 12.43
CA GLN A 160 -23.28 7.02 11.49
C GLN A 160 -22.87 7.75 10.20
N ASN A 161 -21.64 8.24 10.13
CA ASN A 161 -21.08 8.94 8.99
C ASN A 161 -20.15 8.06 8.15
N ILE A 162 -20.01 6.76 8.46
CA ILE A 162 -19.41 5.81 7.51
C ILE A 162 -20.35 5.70 6.33
N ILE A 163 -19.86 6.09 5.16
CA ILE A 163 -20.52 5.80 3.90
C ILE A 163 -20.13 4.37 3.55
N PRO A 164 -21.07 3.41 3.52
CA PRO A 164 -20.77 2.06 3.10
C PRO A 164 -20.33 2.02 1.64
N CYS A 165 -19.55 1.00 1.26
CA CYS A 165 -19.04 0.87 -0.11
C CYS A 165 -20.14 0.82 -1.18
N ASP A 166 -21.29 0.22 -0.88
CA ASP A 166 -22.45 0.16 -1.78
C ASP A 166 -23.15 1.51 -1.96
N GLU A 167 -23.19 2.34 -0.90
CA GLU A 167 -23.70 3.72 -0.99
C GLU A 167 -22.75 4.63 -1.76
N ASN A 168 -21.43 4.43 -1.59
CA ASN A 168 -20.42 5.19 -2.32
C ASN A 168 -20.26 4.75 -3.79
N GLY A 169 -20.92 3.66 -4.21
CA GLY A 169 -20.88 3.15 -5.58
C GLY A 169 -19.57 2.45 -5.93
N CYS A 170 -18.92 1.84 -4.94
CA CYS A 170 -17.71 1.05 -5.14
C CYS A 170 -18.04 -0.32 -5.72
N ASP A 171 -17.32 -0.73 -6.75
CA ASP A 171 -17.31 -2.12 -7.24
C ASP A 171 -16.35 -2.94 -6.36
N VAL A 172 -16.79 -3.28 -5.15
CA VAL A 172 -16.08 -4.21 -4.27
C VAL A 172 -16.50 -5.64 -4.60
N ASP A 173 -15.68 -6.32 -5.40
CA ASP A 173 -15.80 -7.76 -5.73
C ASP A 173 -15.45 -8.69 -4.54
#